data_AF-A0A3D4JIC2-F1
#
_entry.id   AF-A0A3D4JIC2-F1
#
_cell.length_a   1.000
_cell.length_b   1.000
_cell.length_c   1.000
_cell.angle_alpha   90.00
_cell.angle_beta   90.00
_cell.angle_gamma   90.00
#
_symmetry.space_group_name_H-M   'P 1'
#
loop_
_entity.id
_entity.type
_entity.pdbx_description
1 polymer ?
#
loop_
_entity_poly.entity_id
_entity_poly.type
_entity_poly.pdbx_seq_one_letter_code
_entity_poly.pdbx_strand_id
1 'polypeptide(L)'
;MMKNIWYCIKKTSEWYFALLVLYIILTLVNTIIPILSAFLPKLVIERLTSDSDIWGLIDTVMIFMGSIAVLTGVSKFLTKYLYFEKFSMNVHYLKLVANKGLTTDYINQENGTFRKLQEESFQCCNGHSPLTQVYDVLQSFGTSVLGIAVFLQFYLN
;
A
#
# COMPACT_ATOMS: atom_id res chain seq x y z
N MET A 1 -12.27 -0.37 -17.14
CA MET A 1 -11.24 -0.48 -16.07
C MET A 1 -11.71 0.06 -14.73
N MET A 2 -12.12 1.34 -14.60
CA MET A 2 -12.54 1.90 -13.29
C MET A 2 -13.68 1.14 -12.60
N LYS A 3 -14.67 0.62 -13.35
CA LYS A 3 -15.75 -0.22 -12.80
C LYS A 3 -15.23 -1.50 -12.13
N ASN A 4 -14.16 -2.10 -12.66
CA ASN A 4 -13.57 -3.34 -12.12
C ASN A 4 -12.77 -3.04 -10.85
N ILE A 5 -12.05 -1.92 -10.81
CA ILE A 5 -11.34 -1.45 -9.61
C ILE A 5 -12.35 -1.15 -8.50
N TRP A 6 -13.42 -0.41 -8.82
CA TRP A 6 -14.49 -0.12 -7.87
C TRP A 6 -15.15 -1.38 -7.33
N TYR A 7 -15.39 -2.37 -8.20
CA TYR A 7 -15.92 -3.67 -7.79
C TYR A 7 -14.97 -4.39 -6.82
N CYS A 8 -13.66 -4.41 -7.10
CA CYS A 8 -12.67 -5.02 -6.21
C CYS A 8 -12.60 -4.31 -4.86
N ILE A 9 -12.61 -2.98 -4.84
CA ILE A 9 -12.58 -2.18 -3.61
C ILE A 9 -13.86 -2.42 -2.78
N LYS A 10 -15.04 -2.40 -3.42
CA LYS A 10 -16.31 -2.65 -2.74
C LYS A 10 -16.37 -4.06 -2.16
N LYS A 11 -15.95 -5.07 -2.91
CA LYS A 11 -15.90 -6.45 -2.41
C LYS A 11 -14.89 -6.64 -1.29
N THR A 12 -13.77 -5.92 -1.37
CA THR A 12 -12.74 -5.97 -0.33
C THR A 12 -13.16 -5.20 0.91
N SER A 13 -13.95 -4.13 0.80
CA SER A 13 -14.51 -3.45 1.97
C SER A 13 -15.53 -4.29 2.72
N GLU A 14 -16.27 -5.15 2.02
CA GLU A 14 -17.24 -6.09 2.63
C GLU A 14 -16.54 -7.21 3.42
N TRP A 15 -15.36 -7.66 2.99
CA TRP A 15 -14.69 -8.84 3.56
C TRP A 15 -13.47 -8.51 4.43
N TYR A 16 -12.75 -7.43 4.10
CA TYR A 16 -11.47 -7.05 4.68
C TYR A 16 -11.35 -5.52 4.82
N PHE A 17 -12.31 -4.88 5.49
CA PHE A 17 -12.27 -3.42 5.74
C PHE A 17 -10.97 -2.95 6.41
N ALA A 18 -10.45 -3.74 7.36
CA ALA A 18 -9.19 -3.44 8.04
C ALA A 18 -8.00 -3.31 7.07
N LEU A 19 -8.01 -4.05 5.97
CA LEU A 19 -6.96 -4.00 4.94
C LEU A 19 -6.91 -2.63 4.26
N LEU A 20 -8.08 -2.05 3.96
CA LEU A 20 -8.17 -0.70 3.37
C LEU A 20 -7.66 0.37 4.34
N VAL A 21 -8.00 0.26 5.62
CA VAL A 21 -7.52 1.18 6.66
C VAL A 21 -6.00 1.10 6.80
N LEU A 22 -5.44 -0.11 6.85
CA LEU A 22 -3.99 -0.32 6.92
C LEU A 22 -3.26 0.26 5.70
N TYR A 23 -3.87 0.19 4.51
CA TYR A 23 -3.33 0.82 3.31
C TYR A 23 -3.31 2.35 3.39
N ILE A 24 -4.34 2.97 3.96
CA ILE A 24 -4.38 4.42 4.21
C ILE A 24 -3.27 4.81 5.19
N ILE A 25 -3.13 4.06 6.30
CA ILE A 25 -2.07 4.30 7.29
C ILE A 25 -0.68 4.16 6.64
N LEU A 26 -0.45 3.11 5.85
CA LEU A 26 0.81 2.92 5.15
C LEU A 26 1.11 4.06 4.16
N THR A 27 0.07 4.54 3.45
CA THR A 27 0.19 5.69 2.53
C THR A 27 0.64 6.94 3.29
N LEU A 28 0.01 7.23 4.44
CA LEU A 28 0.39 8.38 5.28
C LEU A 28 1.82 8.26 5.79
N VAL A 29 2.21 7.10 6.34
CA VAL A 29 3.58 6.87 6.84
C VAL A 29 4.61 7.07 5.71
N ASN A 30 4.35 6.51 4.52
CA ASN A 30 5.24 6.63 3.37
C ASN A 30 5.33 8.06 2.81
N THR A 31 4.30 8.89 3.02
CA THR A 31 4.35 10.32 2.69
C THR A 31 5.11 11.13 3.75
N ILE A 32 4.99 10.78 5.04
CA ILE A 32 5.63 11.52 6.15
C ILE A 32 7.17 11.34 6.15
N ILE A 33 7.67 10.13 5.87
CA ILE A 33 9.12 9.84 5.85
C ILE A 33 9.93 10.82 4.96
N PRO A 34 9.61 10.99 3.67
CA PRO A 34 10.36 11.91 2.81
C PRO A 34 10.20 13.38 3.22
N ILE A 35 9.06 13.75 3.81
CA ILE A 35 8.85 15.11 4.35
C ILE A 35 9.84 15.37 5.49
N LEU A 36 9.89 14.49 6.51
CA LEU A 36 10.84 14.63 7.62
C LEU A 36 12.28 14.64 7.12
N SER A 37 12.61 13.79 6.15
CA SER A 37 13.94 13.75 5.55
C SER A 37 14.31 15.04 4.82
N ALA A 38 13.35 15.74 4.22
CA ALA A 38 13.57 17.03 3.55
C ALA A 38 13.72 18.19 4.54
N PHE A 39 13.09 18.12 5.71
CA PHE A 39 13.19 19.13 6.77
C PHE A 39 14.48 19.06 7.58
N LEU A 40 15.08 17.86 7.68
CA LEU A 40 16.26 17.62 8.50
C LEU A 40 17.44 18.56 8.15
N PRO A 41 17.84 18.74 6.87
CA PRO A 41 18.94 19.65 6.53
C PRO A 41 18.66 21.12 6.89
N LYS A 42 17.41 21.58 6.69
CA LYS A 42 17.01 22.97 6.96
C LYS A 42 17.16 23.31 8.44
N LEU A 43 16.66 22.43 9.32
CA LEU A 43 16.73 22.59 10.77
C LEU A 43 18.17 22.52 11.30
N VAL A 44 19.00 21.65 10.73
CA VAL A 44 20.42 21.55 11.09
C VAL A 44 21.16 22.85 10.75
N ILE A 45 20.92 23.44 9.57
CA ILE A 45 21.54 24.70 9.15
C ILE A 45 21.10 25.87 10.05
N GLU A 46 19.82 25.94 10.40
CA GLU A 46 19.29 26.99 11.26
C GLU A 46 19.91 26.95 12.67
N ARG A 47 20.11 25.75 13.22
CA ARG A 47 20.79 25.54 14.51
C ARG A 47 22.28 25.83 14.46
N LEU A 48 22.95 25.51 13.36
CA LEU A 48 24.36 25.86 13.14
C LEU A 48 24.56 27.38 13.03
N THR A 49 23.62 28.10 12.43
CA THR A 49 23.72 29.55 12.19
C THR A 49 23.35 30.37 13.43
N SER A 50 22.52 29.82 14.32
CA SER A 50 22.03 30.52 15.52
C SER A 50 22.96 30.43 16.74
N ASP A 51 24.22 30.04 16.55
CA ASP A 51 25.23 29.87 17.62
C ASP A 51 24.72 29.00 18.80
N SER A 52 23.92 27.97 18.45
CA SER A 52 23.28 27.12 19.44
C SER A 52 24.23 26.03 19.95
N ASP A 53 24.06 25.66 21.22
CA ASP A 53 24.87 24.65 21.91
C ASP A 53 24.92 23.32 21.11
N ILE A 54 26.11 22.71 21.05
CA ILE A 54 26.39 21.48 20.29
C ILE A 54 25.47 20.34 20.74
N TRP A 55 25.14 20.30 22.04
CA TRP A 55 24.20 19.32 22.59
C TRP A 55 22.79 19.46 22.01
N GLY A 56 22.32 20.69 21.79
CA GLY A 56 21.03 20.95 21.16
C GLY A 56 20.95 20.51 19.70
N LEU A 57 22.07 20.57 18.98
CA LEU A 57 22.19 20.03 17.62
C LEU A 57 22.11 18.50 17.62
N ILE A 58 22.87 17.84 18.51
CA ILE A 58 22.88 16.38 18.64
C ILE A 58 21.48 15.86 18.97
N ASP A 59 20.78 16.48 19.93
CA ASP A 59 19.42 16.11 20.30
C ASP A 59 18.44 16.24 19.13
N THR A 60 18.52 17.35 18.38
CA THR A 60 17.67 17.57 17.20
C THR A 60 17.89 16.48 16.15
N VAL A 61 19.14 16.17 15.83
CA VAL A 61 19.49 15.11 14.87
C VAL A 61 19.02 13.75 15.36
N MET A 62 19.22 13.43 16.65
CA MET A 62 18.82 12.15 17.23
C MET A 62 17.30 11.96 17.18
N ILE A 63 16.52 13.00 17.50
CA ILE A 63 15.04 12.95 17.43
C ILE A 63 14.57 12.73 15.98
N PHE A 64 15.11 13.49 15.02
CA PHE A 64 14.72 13.36 13.62
C PHE A 64 15.11 12.00 13.03
N MET A 65 16.36 11.57 13.20
CA MET A 65 16.83 10.26 12.72
C MET A 65 16.10 9.11 13.41
N GLY A 66 15.87 9.21 14.72
CA GLY A 66 15.11 8.23 15.48
C GLY A 66 13.67 8.09 14.98
N SER A 67 12.98 9.22 14.76
CA SER A 67 11.62 9.20 14.23
C SER A 67 11.53 8.61 12.82
N ILE A 68 12.48 8.96 11.92
CA ILE A 68 12.56 8.38 10.57
C ILE A 68 12.82 6.89 10.64
N ALA A 69 13.72 6.43 11.52
CA ALA A 69 14.02 5.02 11.69
C ALA A 69 12.80 4.22 12.17
N VAL A 70 12.07 4.74 13.17
CA VAL A 70 10.84 4.12 13.68
C VAL A 70 9.77 4.08 12.58
N LEU A 71 9.52 5.20 11.89
CA LEU A 71 8.55 5.27 10.79
C LEU A 71 8.89 4.31 9.65
N THR A 72 10.18 4.19 9.31
CA THR A 72 10.65 3.25 8.29
C THR A 72 10.45 1.79 8.73
N GLY A 73 10.71 1.48 10.00
CA GLY A 73 10.45 0.17 10.59
C GLY A 73 8.96 -0.19 10.53
N VAL A 74 8.11 0.75 10.92
CA VAL A 74 6.65 0.63 10.85
C VAL A 74 6.18 0.42 9.41
N SER A 75 6.67 1.20 8.46
CA SER A 75 6.36 1.03 7.03
C SER A 75 6.72 -0.37 6.52
N LYS A 76 7.92 -0.86 6.83
CA LYS A 76 8.36 -2.22 6.45
C LYS A 76 7.50 -3.30 7.09
N PHE A 77 7.16 -3.14 8.37
CA PHE A 77 6.29 -4.06 9.09
C PHE A 77 4.88 -4.11 8.47
N LEU A 78 4.24 -2.96 8.25
CA LEU A 78 2.92 -2.87 7.62
C LEU A 78 2.94 -3.46 6.21
N THR A 79 3.98 -3.20 5.43
CA THR A 79 4.11 -3.76 4.07
C THR A 79 4.15 -5.29 4.11
N LYS A 80 4.90 -5.87 5.05
CA LYS A 80 4.96 -7.33 5.22
C LYS A 80 3.64 -7.91 5.75
N TYR A 81 2.98 -7.21 6.67
CA TYR A 81 1.67 -7.60 7.19
C TYR A 81 0.61 -7.58 6.08
N LEU A 82 0.54 -6.51 5.30
CA LEU A 82 -0.38 -6.37 4.16
C LEU A 82 -0.12 -7.43 3.08
N TYR A 83 1.12 -7.85 2.87
CA TYR A 83 1.43 -8.95 1.98
C TYR A 83 0.75 -10.26 2.42
N PHE A 84 0.74 -10.54 3.73
CA PHE A 84 0.07 -11.73 4.27
C PHE A 84 -1.46 -11.64 4.11
N GLU A 85 -2.04 -10.47 4.38
CA GLU A 85 -3.47 -10.24 4.18
C GLU A 85 -3.90 -10.39 2.71
N LYS A 86 -3.11 -9.89 1.76
CA LYS A 86 -3.31 -10.12 0.32
C LYS A 86 -3.27 -11.60 -0.05
N PHE A 87 -2.33 -12.34 0.54
CA PHE A 87 -2.23 -13.77 0.32
C PHE A 87 -3.49 -14.49 0.81
N SER A 88 -3.99 -14.15 2.01
CA SER A 88 -5.26 -14.66 2.54
C SER A 88 -6.44 -14.38 1.59
N MET A 89 -6.52 -13.15 1.06
CA MET A 89 -7.53 -12.77 0.07
C MET A 89 -7.43 -13.61 -1.22
N ASN A 90 -6.22 -13.83 -1.74
CA ASN A 90 -6.01 -14.66 -2.93
C ASN A 90 -6.45 -16.12 -2.70
N VAL A 91 -6.14 -16.69 -1.53
CA VAL A 91 -6.59 -18.03 -1.15
C VAL A 91 -8.12 -18.11 -1.11
N HIS A 92 -8.79 -17.06 -0.63
CA HIS A 92 -10.26 -17.00 -0.61
C HIS A 92 -10.85 -16.97 -2.03
N TYR A 93 -10.31 -16.15 -2.93
CA TYR A 93 -10.74 -16.14 -4.34
C TYR A 93 -10.45 -17.46 -5.04
N LEU A 94 -9.31 -18.08 -4.77
CA LEU A 94 -8.97 -19.39 -5.31
C LEU A 94 -9.98 -20.46 -4.87
N LYS A 95 -10.40 -20.44 -3.61
CA LYS A 95 -11.44 -21.34 -3.09
C LYS A 95 -12.78 -21.14 -3.81
N LEU A 96 -13.18 -19.91 -4.10
CA LEU A 96 -14.39 -19.59 -4.87
C LEU A 96 -14.31 -20.14 -6.30
N VAL A 97 -13.19 -19.93 -6.98
CA VAL A 97 -12.95 -20.43 -8.35
C VAL A 97 -12.95 -21.96 -8.37
N ALA A 98 -12.26 -22.59 -7.42
CA ALA A 98 -12.20 -24.05 -7.30
C ALA A 98 -13.60 -24.64 -7.03
N ASN A 99 -14.34 -24.07 -6.08
CA ASN A 99 -15.70 -24.53 -5.77
C ASN A 99 -16.61 -24.38 -6.99
N LYS A 100 -16.57 -23.23 -7.69
CA LYS A 100 -17.35 -23.03 -8.91
C LYS A 100 -17.01 -24.03 -10.00
N GLY A 101 -15.73 -24.39 -10.15
CA GLY A 101 -15.28 -25.44 -11.07
C GLY A 101 -15.77 -26.83 -10.70
N LEU A 102 -15.80 -27.17 -9.40
CA LEU A 102 -16.26 -28.47 -8.90
C LEU A 102 -17.79 -28.63 -8.98
N THR A 103 -18.56 -27.56 -8.83
CA THR A 103 -20.03 -27.59 -8.83
C THR A 103 -20.66 -27.30 -10.20
N THR A 104 -19.87 -27.07 -11.24
CA THR A 104 -20.41 -26.72 -12.56
C THR A 104 -20.84 -27.98 -13.33
N ASP A 105 -21.96 -27.89 -14.05
CA ASP A 105 -22.46 -28.99 -14.88
C ASP A 105 -21.45 -29.37 -15.97
N TYR A 106 -21.43 -30.65 -16.32
CA TYR A 106 -20.49 -31.21 -17.30
C TYR A 106 -20.54 -30.49 -18.66
N ILE A 107 -21.73 -30.08 -19.11
CA ILE A 107 -21.95 -29.30 -20.35
C ILE A 107 -21.14 -28.00 -20.33
N ASN A 108 -21.01 -27.37 -19.17
CA ASN A 108 -20.23 -26.14 -19.01
C ASN A 108 -18.72 -26.44 -18.88
N GLN A 109 -18.31 -27.63 -18.43
CA GLN A 109 -16.89 -28.01 -18.39
C GLN A 109 -16.29 -28.24 -19.78
N GLU A 110 -17.10 -28.77 -20.71
CA GLU A 110 -16.70 -28.93 -22.11
C GLU A 110 -16.79 -27.62 -22.91
N ASN A 111 -17.45 -26.60 -22.36
CA ASN A 111 -17.50 -25.29 -22.98
C ASN A 111 -16.13 -24.59 -22.91
N GLY A 112 -15.50 -24.39 -24.07
CA GLY A 112 -14.20 -23.73 -24.18
C GLY A 112 -14.15 -22.32 -23.57
N THR A 113 -15.26 -21.58 -23.59
CA THR A 113 -15.34 -20.25 -22.95
C THR A 113 -15.28 -20.34 -21.44
N PHE A 114 -15.99 -21.30 -20.83
CA PHE A 114 -15.96 -21.49 -19.38
C PHE A 114 -14.58 -21.97 -18.92
N ARG A 115 -13.98 -22.93 -19.64
CA ARG A 115 -12.61 -23.40 -19.38
C ARG A 115 -11.59 -22.26 -19.42
N LYS A 116 -11.68 -21.39 -20.43
CA LYS A 116 -10.82 -20.20 -20.55
C LYS A 116 -10.99 -19.26 -19.36
N LEU A 117 -12.24 -18.95 -18.98
CA LEU A 117 -12.52 -18.09 -17.82
C LEU A 117 -12.01 -18.70 -16.51
N GLN A 118 -12.13 -20.02 -16.34
CA GLN A 118 -11.62 -20.73 -15.16
C GLN A 118 -10.10 -20.67 -15.08
N GLU A 119 -9.41 -20.89 -16.21
CA GLU A 119 -7.95 -20.80 -16.30
C GLU A 119 -7.47 -19.36 -16.05
N GLU A 120 -8.09 -18.36 -16.68
CA GLU A 120 -7.79 -16.94 -16.44
C GLU A 120 -8.01 -16.55 -14.97
N SER A 121 -9.10 -17.03 -14.36
CA SER A 121 -9.40 -16.77 -12.94
C SER A 121 -8.37 -17.42 -12.00
N PHE A 122 -7.94 -18.64 -12.31
CA PHE A 122 -6.90 -19.34 -11.55
C PHE A 122 -5.55 -18.62 -11.66
N GLN A 123 -5.15 -18.21 -12.87
CA GLN A 123 -3.94 -17.43 -13.10
C GLN A 123 -4.01 -16.06 -12.38
N CYS A 124 -5.18 -15.43 -12.34
CA CYS A 124 -5.38 -14.19 -11.61
C CYS A 124 -5.24 -14.35 -10.08
N CYS A 125 -5.45 -15.54 -9.52
CA CYS A 125 -5.34 -15.78 -8.08
C CYS A 125 -3.98 -16.37 -7.66
N ASN A 126 -3.16 -16.80 -8.62
CA ASN A 126 -1.91 -17.52 -8.36
C ASN A 126 -0.70 -16.56 -8.33
N GLY A 127 0.20 -16.74 -7.36
CA GLY A 127 1.43 -15.95 -7.25
C GLY A 127 1.20 -14.45 -7.05
N HIS A 128 1.93 -13.63 -7.81
CA HIS A 128 1.73 -12.16 -7.87
C HIS A 128 0.42 -11.83 -8.61
N SER A 129 -0.69 -12.02 -7.91
CA SER A 129 -2.03 -11.78 -8.43
C SER A 129 -2.20 -10.34 -8.94
N PRO A 130 -2.63 -10.14 -10.21
CA PRO A 130 -3.02 -8.83 -10.74
C PRO A 130 -4.11 -8.15 -9.90
N LEU A 131 -4.98 -8.92 -9.25
CA LEU A 131 -6.03 -8.38 -8.35
C LEU A 131 -5.41 -7.68 -7.15
N THR A 132 -4.34 -8.23 -6.60
CA THR A 132 -3.63 -7.62 -5.45
C THR A 132 -2.74 -6.45 -5.84
N GLN A 133 -2.19 -6.44 -7.06
CA GLN A 133 -1.38 -5.34 -7.57
C GLN A 133 -2.16 -4.03 -7.71
N VAL A 134 -3.48 -4.09 -7.94
CA VAL A 134 -4.33 -2.89 -7.98
C VAL A 134 -4.17 -2.06 -6.72
N TYR A 135 -4.02 -2.69 -5.55
CA TYR A 135 -3.86 -1.98 -4.28
C TYR A 135 -2.48 -1.31 -4.15
N ASP A 136 -1.43 -1.94 -4.67
CA ASP A 136 -0.08 -1.36 -4.67
C ASP A 136 0.01 -0.15 -5.60
N VAL A 137 -0.59 -0.25 -6.78
CA VAL A 137 -0.70 0.88 -7.71
C VAL A 137 -1.52 2.00 -7.08
N LEU A 138 -2.67 1.68 -6.47
CA LEU A 138 -3.53 2.67 -5.82
C LEU A 138 -2.81 3.38 -4.66
N GLN A 139 -2.04 2.63 -3.86
CA GLN A 139 -1.22 3.18 -2.79
C GLN A 139 -0.14 4.11 -3.35
N SER A 140 0.62 3.67 -4.36
CA SER A 140 1.69 4.48 -4.97
C SER A 140 1.16 5.79 -5.59
N PHE A 141 -0.04 5.72 -6.16
CA PHE A 141 -0.77 6.87 -6.66
C PHE A 141 -1.17 7.80 -5.51
N GLY A 142 -1.75 7.27 -4.43
CA GLY A 142 -2.10 8.02 -3.24
C GLY A 142 -0.90 8.73 -2.59
N THR A 143 0.23 8.03 -2.43
CA THR A 143 1.46 8.63 -1.89
C THR A 143 1.98 9.75 -2.77
N SER A 144 1.93 9.59 -4.09
CA SER A 144 2.37 10.61 -5.06
C SER A 144 1.49 11.85 -5.01
N VAL A 145 0.17 11.67 -5.02
CA VAL A 145 -0.79 12.79 -4.95
C VAL A 145 -0.63 13.58 -3.65
N LEU A 146 -0.51 12.89 -2.51
CA LEU A 146 -0.28 13.55 -1.23
C LEU A 146 1.08 14.25 -1.18
N GLY A 147 2.13 13.63 -1.72
CA GLY A 147 3.46 14.24 -1.81
C GLY A 147 3.45 15.53 -2.63
N ILE A 148 2.77 15.55 -3.77
CA ILE A 148 2.60 16.75 -4.60
C ILE A 148 1.79 17.82 -3.86
N ALA A 149 0.69 17.44 -3.21
CA ALA A 149 -0.14 18.38 -2.45
C ALA A 149 0.65 19.08 -1.33
N VAL A 150 1.46 18.31 -0.59
CA VAL A 150 2.33 18.86 0.45
C VAL A 150 3.41 19.77 -0.15
N PHE A 151 4.04 19.36 -1.25
CA PHE A 151 5.05 20.18 -1.92
C PHE A 151 4.47 21.51 -2.42
N LEU A 152 3.30 21.50 -3.05
CA LEU A 152 2.62 22.71 -3.50
C LEU A 152 2.27 23.63 -2.33
N GLN A 153 1.81 23.08 -1.20
CA GLN A 153 1.55 23.86 0.00
C GLN A 153 2.80 24.58 0.51
N PHE A 154 3.98 23.94 0.42
CA PHE A 154 5.25 24.57 0.80
C PHE A 154 5.75 25.60 -0.21
N TYR A 155 5.38 25.49 -1.48
CA TYR A 155 5.81 26.45 -2.50
C TYR A 155 4.91 27.71 -2.54
N LEU A 156 3.63 27.57 -2.18
CA LEU A 156 2.68 28.69 -2.16
C LEU A 156 2.70 29.52 -0.85
N ASN A 157 3.30 29.00 0.22
CA ASN A 157 3.50 29.70 1.52
C ASN A 157 4.94 30.18 1.66
#